data_AF-A0A955YRX4-F1
#
_entry.id   AF-A0A955YRX4-F1
#
_cell.length_a   1.000
_cell.length_b   1.000
_cell.length_c   1.000
_cell.angle_alpha   90.00
_cell.angle_beta   90.00
_cell.angle_gamma   90.00
#
_symmetry.space_group_name_H-M   'P 1'
#
loop_
_entity.id
_entity.type
_entity.pdbx_description
1 polymer ?
#
loop_
_entity_poly.entity_id
_entity_poly.type
_entity_poly.pdbx_seq_one_letter_code
_entity_poly.pdbx_strand_id
1 'polypeptide(L)'
;MSDPKDSVPAPGDNGEPVSPNSLSLAVLSMYRSSYSVRRILEEGRARGHRIRAFDPTAFSILVEQDQPRLFYRGKPAPQIDGVIPRIGASITHFGTTVVRQFEQMGVFCINTSHAINSSRDKLHAMQVLSRHRIGMPRTAFVTDRLAVKPAIDHVGGAPVVLKLLEATQGIGVILADHAKTAEAIVEAL
;
A
#
# COMPACT_ATOMS: atom_id res chain seq x y z
N MET A 1 27.85 -1.28 -2.16
CA MET A 1 28.05 -1.47 -3.61
C MET A 1 26.85 -0.85 -4.32
N SER A 2 27.05 0.30 -4.94
CA SER A 2 26.05 1.02 -5.73
C SER A 2 25.87 0.31 -7.07
N ASP A 3 24.66 -0.17 -7.36
CA ASP A 3 24.35 -0.80 -8.64
C ASP A 3 24.49 0.20 -9.81
N PRO A 4 25.34 -0.08 -10.81
CA PRO A 4 25.61 0.83 -11.93
C PRO A 4 24.56 0.74 -13.04
N LYS A 5 23.27 0.83 -12.69
CA LYS A 5 22.15 0.93 -13.64
C LYS A 5 21.23 2.13 -13.38
N ASP A 6 21.76 3.15 -12.73
CA ASP A 6 21.10 4.43 -12.44
C ASP A 6 21.12 5.38 -13.68
N SER A 7 20.64 4.92 -14.85
CA SER A 7 20.23 5.81 -15.96
C SER A 7 19.67 5.01 -17.14
N VAL A 8 18.46 4.46 -16.99
CA VAL A 8 17.62 4.32 -18.19
C VAL A 8 16.98 5.70 -18.39
N PRO A 9 17.40 6.48 -19.41
CA PRO A 9 16.80 7.78 -19.66
C PRO A 9 15.30 7.59 -19.86
N ALA A 10 14.49 8.46 -19.25
CA ALA A 10 13.08 8.49 -19.55
C ALA A 10 12.91 8.88 -21.03
N PRO A 11 11.97 8.30 -21.79
CA PRO A 11 11.64 8.85 -23.10
C PRO A 11 11.29 10.34 -22.93
N GLY A 12 11.98 11.19 -23.69
CA GLY A 12 11.99 12.65 -23.53
C GLY A 12 13.32 13.29 -23.08
N ASP A 13 14.33 12.50 -22.68
CA ASP A 13 15.70 13.01 -22.39
C ASP A 13 16.52 13.24 -23.69
N ASN A 14 16.03 12.74 -24.83
CA ASN A 14 16.68 12.78 -26.15
C ASN A 14 16.05 13.80 -27.13
N GLY A 15 15.27 14.77 -26.65
CA GLY A 15 14.68 15.80 -27.51
C GLY A 15 13.52 15.32 -28.41
N GLU A 16 12.90 14.17 -28.12
CA GLU A 16 11.68 13.75 -28.80
C GLU A 16 10.49 14.65 -28.40
N PRO A 17 9.60 15.00 -29.35
CA PRO A 17 8.49 15.91 -29.10
C PRO A 17 7.54 15.31 -28.07
N VAL A 18 7.47 15.98 -26.93
CA VAL A 18 6.56 15.66 -25.84
C VAL A 18 5.13 15.93 -26.31
N SER A 19 4.29 14.90 -26.40
CA SER A 19 2.88 15.05 -26.76
C SER A 19 2.19 16.10 -25.87
N PRO A 20 1.24 16.91 -26.39
CA PRO A 20 0.61 18.00 -25.66
C PRO A 20 -0.12 17.59 -24.36
N ASN A 21 -0.37 16.29 -24.17
CA ASN A 21 -0.96 15.68 -22.96
C ASN A 21 0.03 14.80 -22.16
N SER A 22 1.34 15.00 -22.29
CA SER A 22 2.33 14.18 -21.58
C SER A 22 2.45 14.56 -20.11
N LEU A 23 2.03 13.65 -19.23
CA LEU A 23 2.16 13.77 -17.77
C LEU A 23 3.53 13.26 -17.27
N SER A 24 4.00 13.86 -16.18
CA SER A 24 5.08 13.37 -15.32
C SER A 24 4.50 12.48 -14.22
N LEU A 25 4.77 11.18 -14.25
CA LEU A 25 4.16 10.18 -13.37
C LEU A 25 5.20 9.49 -12.50
N ALA A 26 4.90 9.32 -11.21
CA ALA A 26 5.73 8.60 -10.26
C ALA A 26 5.09 7.27 -9.86
N VAL A 27 5.83 6.17 -9.96
CA VAL A 27 5.45 4.87 -9.37
C VAL A 27 6.21 4.66 -8.08
N LEU A 28 5.52 4.65 -6.93
CA LEU A 28 6.15 4.49 -5.63
C LEU A 28 6.30 3.01 -5.28
N SER A 29 7.50 2.44 -5.36
CA SER A 29 7.75 1.04 -5.06
C SER A 29 9.21 0.76 -4.66
N MET A 30 9.41 -0.13 -3.68
CA MET A 30 10.75 -0.64 -3.32
C MET A 30 11.31 -1.62 -4.37
N TYR A 31 10.44 -2.35 -5.07
CA TYR A 31 10.84 -3.40 -6.02
C TYR A 31 10.63 -2.98 -7.46
N ARG A 32 11.55 -2.17 -7.97
CA ARG A 32 11.54 -1.63 -9.33
C ARG A 32 11.57 -2.71 -10.41
N SER A 33 12.18 -3.86 -10.13
CA SER A 33 12.28 -5.01 -11.03
C SER A 33 11.05 -5.91 -11.04
N SER A 34 10.06 -5.67 -10.17
CA SER A 34 8.83 -6.47 -10.14
C SER A 34 8.08 -6.34 -11.47
N TYR A 35 7.47 -7.44 -11.92
CA TYR A 35 6.73 -7.48 -13.18
C TYR A 35 5.66 -6.37 -13.25
N SER A 36 4.88 -6.19 -12.19
CA SER A 36 3.82 -5.18 -12.16
C SER A 36 4.35 -3.75 -12.31
N VAL A 37 5.44 -3.40 -11.62
CA VAL A 37 6.06 -2.07 -11.76
C VAL A 37 6.61 -1.90 -13.18
N ARG A 38 7.31 -2.91 -13.71
CA ARG A 38 7.81 -2.88 -15.09
C ARG A 38 6.70 -2.65 -16.11
N ARG A 39 5.58 -3.39 -16.03
CA ARG A 39 4.43 -3.21 -16.91
C ARG A 39 3.81 -1.82 -16.81
N ILE A 40 3.64 -1.29 -15.58
CA ILE A 40 3.11 0.08 -15.40
C ILE A 40 4.03 1.10 -16.10
N LEU A 41 5.35 0.96 -15.95
CA LEU A 41 6.32 1.84 -16.60
C LEU A 41 6.28 1.71 -18.13
N GLU A 42 6.21 0.49 -18.66
CA GLU A 42 6.09 0.22 -20.10
C GLU A 42 4.84 0.87 -20.69
N GLU A 43 3.67 0.64 -20.09
CA GLU A 43 2.39 1.18 -20.57
C GLU A 43 2.33 2.71 -20.47
N GLY A 44 2.86 3.29 -19.39
CA GLY A 44 2.92 4.75 -19.24
C GLY A 44 3.78 5.39 -20.33
N ARG A 45 4.92 4.77 -20.68
CA ARG A 45 5.78 5.23 -21.78
C ARG A 45 5.13 5.04 -23.14
N ALA A 46 4.49 3.89 -23.39
CA ALA A 46 3.78 3.63 -24.64
C ALA A 46 2.66 4.63 -24.91
N ARG A 47 2.07 5.20 -23.85
CA ARG A 47 1.07 6.28 -23.92
C ARG A 47 1.66 7.70 -24.03
N GLY A 48 2.99 7.82 -24.14
CA GLY A 48 3.67 9.11 -24.28
C GLY A 48 3.79 9.91 -22.98
N HIS A 49 3.78 9.26 -21.81
CA HIS A 49 3.99 9.92 -20.51
C HIS A 49 5.42 9.70 -19.98
N ARG A 50 5.93 10.69 -19.25
CA ARG A 50 7.19 10.59 -18.51
C ARG A 50 6.97 9.87 -17.20
N ILE A 51 7.09 8.54 -17.20
CA ILE A 51 6.86 7.73 -16.00
C ILE A 51 8.16 7.16 -15.42
N ARG A 52 8.36 7.30 -14.11
CA ARG A 52 9.55 6.80 -13.38
C ARG A 52 9.15 6.16 -12.06
N ALA A 53 9.86 5.09 -11.69
CA ALA A 53 9.72 4.53 -10.35
C ALA A 53 10.55 5.32 -9.34
N PHE A 54 10.07 5.41 -8.10
CA PHE A 54 10.74 6.00 -6.95
C PHE A 54 10.63 5.05 -5.76
N ASP A 55 11.73 4.89 -5.03
CA ASP A 55 11.70 4.14 -3.77
C ASP A 55 11.13 5.07 -2.68
N PRO A 56 10.01 4.72 -2.03
CA PRO A 56 9.43 5.56 -0.97
C PRO A 56 10.42 5.84 0.16
N THR A 57 11.29 4.89 0.49
CA THR A 57 12.24 5.00 1.61
C THR A 57 13.38 5.99 1.36
N ALA A 58 13.60 6.36 0.10
CA ALA A 58 14.61 7.33 -0.30
C ALA A 58 14.08 8.78 -0.31
N PHE A 59 12.81 8.99 0.07
CA PHE A 59 12.28 10.33 0.28
C PHE A 59 12.56 10.84 1.69
N SER A 60 12.79 12.15 1.80
CA SER A 60 12.67 12.89 3.05
C SER A 60 11.64 14.00 2.89
N ILE A 61 10.95 14.28 4.00
CA ILE A 61 9.85 15.25 4.06
C ILE A 61 10.33 16.43 4.88
N LEU A 62 10.11 17.64 4.35
CA LEU A 62 10.27 18.87 5.09
C LEU A 62 8.87 19.44 5.35
N VAL A 63 8.56 19.65 6.63
CA VAL A 63 7.29 20.22 7.08
C VAL A 63 7.55 21.66 7.50
N GLU A 64 6.99 22.58 6.72
CA GLU A 64 7.06 24.03 6.95
C GLU A 64 5.67 24.62 6.73
N GLN A 65 5.43 25.79 7.31
CA GLN A 65 4.17 26.50 7.13
C GLN A 65 3.96 26.82 5.64
N ASP A 66 2.80 26.41 5.11
CA ASP A 66 2.33 26.69 3.74
C ASP A 66 3.24 26.19 2.59
N GLN A 67 4.24 25.35 2.86
CA GLN A 67 5.16 24.81 1.86
C GLN A 67 5.48 23.32 2.07
N PRO A 68 4.58 22.40 1.67
CA PRO A 68 4.88 20.97 1.73
C PRO A 68 5.99 20.64 0.71
N ARG A 69 7.15 20.17 1.19
CA ARG A 69 8.29 19.81 0.32
C ARG A 69 8.70 18.34 0.47
N LEU A 70 9.08 17.76 -0.66
CA LEU A 70 9.68 16.43 -0.74
C LEU A 70 11.08 16.53 -1.34
N PHE A 71 11.99 15.74 -0.79
CA PHE A 71 13.32 15.53 -1.33
C PHE A 71 13.48 14.05 -1.64
N TYR A 72 14.08 13.73 -2.78
CA TYR A 72 14.44 12.38 -3.16
C TYR A 72 15.96 12.24 -3.19
N ARG A 73 16.53 11.37 -2.35
CA ARG A 73 17.98 11.21 -2.17
C ARG A 73 18.70 12.55 -1.93
N GLY A 74 18.12 13.40 -1.07
CA GLY A 74 18.69 14.68 -0.66
C GLY A 74 18.55 15.84 -1.67
N LYS A 75 17.96 15.60 -2.85
CA LYS A 75 17.67 16.66 -3.84
C LYS A 75 16.17 16.94 -3.87
N PRO A 76 15.73 18.17 -4.21
CA PRO A 76 14.31 18.45 -4.40
C PRO A 76 13.65 17.41 -5.30
N ALA A 77 12.51 16.87 -4.87
CA ALA A 77 11.77 15.90 -5.65
C ALA A 77 11.34 16.54 -6.99
N PRO A 78 11.37 15.77 -8.10
CA PRO A 78 10.90 16.28 -9.38
C PRO A 78 9.43 16.68 -9.30
N GLN A 79 9.00 17.60 -10.16
CA GLN A 79 7.59 17.90 -10.33
C GLN A 79 6.88 16.68 -10.94
N ILE A 80 5.86 16.21 -10.25
CA ILE A 80 5.06 15.04 -10.59
C ILE A 80 3.60 15.47 -10.67
N ASP A 81 2.93 15.10 -11.75
CA ASP A 81 1.51 15.37 -11.97
C ASP A 81 0.62 14.28 -11.34
N GLY A 82 1.14 13.04 -11.28
CA GLY A 82 0.41 11.91 -10.72
C GLY A 82 1.29 10.82 -10.11
N VAL A 83 0.79 10.19 -9.04
CA VAL A 83 1.44 9.14 -8.29
C VAL A 83 0.65 7.84 -8.37
N ILE A 84 1.35 6.74 -8.59
CA ILE A 84 0.85 5.37 -8.56
C ILE A 84 1.52 4.65 -7.37
N PRO A 85 0.88 4.63 -6.19
CA PRO A 85 1.40 3.96 -5.01
C PRO A 85 1.38 2.44 -5.17
N ARG A 86 2.56 1.81 -5.09
CA ARG A 86 2.76 0.36 -5.00
C ARG A 86 3.51 0.04 -3.71
N ILE A 87 2.90 0.45 -2.60
CA ILE A 87 3.48 0.39 -1.26
C ILE A 87 3.42 -1.04 -0.71
N GLY A 88 4.60 -1.61 -0.43
CA GLY A 88 4.73 -2.92 0.20
C GLY A 88 4.26 -2.91 1.65
N ALA A 89 3.78 -4.06 2.15
CA ALA A 89 3.24 -4.17 3.51
C ALA A 89 4.27 -3.75 4.58
N SER A 90 5.55 -4.08 4.39
CA SER A 90 6.65 -3.78 5.31
C SER A 90 6.99 -2.30 5.47
N ILE A 91 6.52 -1.43 4.58
CA ILE A 91 6.76 0.02 4.64
C ILE A 91 5.45 0.81 4.63
N THR A 92 4.33 0.21 5.04
CA THR A 92 3.01 0.86 4.96
C THR A 92 3.00 2.21 5.67
N HIS A 93 3.56 2.31 6.87
CA HIS A 93 3.59 3.55 7.65
C HIS A 93 4.31 4.70 6.91
N PHE A 94 5.59 4.49 6.56
CA PHE A 94 6.37 5.54 5.88
C PHE A 94 5.93 5.75 4.43
N GLY A 95 5.61 4.67 3.71
CA GLY A 95 5.14 4.74 2.33
C GLY A 95 3.84 5.53 2.18
N THR A 96 2.87 5.34 3.07
CA THR A 96 1.64 6.14 3.07
C THR A 96 1.88 7.57 3.55
N THR A 97 2.89 7.83 4.39
CA THR A 97 3.31 9.19 4.74
C THR A 97 3.84 9.94 3.52
N VAL A 98 4.64 9.31 2.67
CA VAL A 98 5.09 9.90 1.39
C VAL A 98 3.93 10.16 0.45
N VAL A 99 2.99 9.21 0.31
CA VAL A 99 1.76 9.41 -0.48
C VAL A 99 0.97 10.60 0.06
N ARG A 100 0.79 10.68 1.38
CA ARG A 100 0.09 11.80 2.02
C ARG A 100 0.77 13.14 1.76
N GLN A 101 2.10 13.16 1.74
CA GLN A 101 2.82 14.39 1.40
C GLN A 101 2.57 14.81 -0.05
N PHE A 102 2.53 13.88 -1.00
CA PHE A 102 2.13 14.17 -2.38
C PHE A 102 0.69 14.70 -2.48
N GLU A 103 -0.24 14.15 -1.69
CA GLU A 103 -1.62 14.67 -1.61
C GLU A 103 -1.66 16.12 -1.10
N GLN A 104 -0.88 16.44 -0.06
CA GLN A 104 -0.76 17.81 0.47
C GLN A 104 -0.13 18.78 -0.55
N MET A 105 0.72 18.28 -1.44
CA MET A 105 1.30 19.05 -2.55
C MET A 105 0.33 19.22 -3.74
N GLY A 106 -0.91 18.71 -3.64
CA GLY A 106 -1.89 18.77 -4.72
C GLY A 106 -1.65 17.77 -5.86
N VAL A 107 -0.75 16.81 -5.67
CA VAL A 107 -0.44 15.79 -6.69
C VAL A 107 -1.51 14.70 -6.67
N PHE A 108 -2.00 14.33 -7.86
CA PHE A 108 -3.03 13.30 -7.98
C PHE A 108 -2.49 11.92 -7.60
N CYS A 109 -3.10 11.25 -6.62
CA CYS A 109 -2.67 9.93 -6.15
C CYS A 109 -3.71 8.85 -6.48
N ILE A 110 -3.31 7.83 -7.26
CA ILE A 110 -4.19 6.69 -7.59
C ILE A 110 -4.23 5.73 -6.40
N ASN A 111 -5.32 5.79 -5.64
CA ASN A 111 -5.45 5.36 -4.24
C ASN A 111 -4.78 6.35 -3.28
N THR A 112 -5.60 6.93 -2.41
CA THR A 112 -5.15 7.88 -1.40
C THR A 112 -4.37 7.19 -0.29
N SER A 113 -3.59 7.97 0.47
CA SER A 113 -2.92 7.46 1.68
C SER A 113 -3.92 6.82 2.65
N HIS A 114 -5.09 7.45 2.79
CA HIS A 114 -6.21 6.93 3.57
C HIS A 114 -6.74 5.60 3.01
N ALA A 115 -7.03 5.51 1.70
CA ALA A 115 -7.54 4.28 1.10
C ALA A 115 -6.56 3.10 1.24
N ILE A 116 -5.25 3.35 1.12
CA ILE A 116 -4.22 2.34 1.34
C ILE A 116 -4.29 1.83 2.78
N ASN A 117 -4.31 2.73 3.77
CA ASN A 117 -4.38 2.35 5.19
C ASN A 117 -5.68 1.61 5.51
N SER A 118 -6.82 2.10 5.04
CA SER A 118 -8.12 1.45 5.24
C SER A 118 -8.19 0.05 4.64
N SER A 119 -7.51 -0.20 3.51
CA SER A 119 -7.44 -1.54 2.90
C SER A 119 -6.45 -2.49 3.57
N ARG A 120 -5.47 -1.96 4.32
CA ARG A 120 -4.44 -2.73 5.03
C ARG A 120 -4.95 -3.25 6.37
N ASP A 121 -5.78 -2.46 7.04
CA ASP A 121 -6.44 -2.86 8.27
C ASP A 121 -7.66 -3.73 7.95
N LYS A 122 -7.56 -5.03 8.27
CA LYS A 122 -8.61 -6.01 8.02
C LYS A 122 -9.90 -5.68 8.79
N LEU A 123 -9.81 -5.22 10.04
CA LEU A 123 -10.98 -4.88 10.83
C LEU A 123 -11.66 -3.64 10.24
N HIS A 124 -10.90 -2.59 9.97
CA HIS A 124 -11.44 -1.37 9.40
C HIS A 124 -12.05 -1.60 8.02
N ALA A 125 -11.37 -2.34 7.13
CA ALA A 125 -11.91 -2.72 5.83
C ALA A 125 -13.27 -3.43 5.98
N MET A 126 -13.38 -4.39 6.89
CA MET A 126 -14.62 -5.12 7.15
C MET A 126 -15.71 -4.20 7.71
N GLN A 127 -15.38 -3.26 8.60
CA GLN A 127 -16.32 -2.26 9.10
C GLN A 127 -16.84 -1.33 7.98
N VAL A 128 -15.97 -0.93 7.05
CA VAL A 128 -16.37 -0.15 5.87
C VAL A 128 -17.34 -0.95 4.99
N LEU A 129 -17.01 -2.21 4.67
CA LEU A 129 -17.90 -3.09 3.89
C LEU A 129 -19.27 -3.26 4.58
N SER A 130 -19.28 -3.47 5.89
CA SER A 130 -20.49 -3.59 6.71
C SER A 130 -21.35 -2.33 6.64
N ARG A 131 -20.76 -1.15 6.84
CA ARG A 131 -21.45 0.14 6.77
C ARG A 131 -22.09 0.38 5.40
N HIS A 132 -21.47 -0.10 4.34
CA HIS A 132 -21.98 0.00 2.97
C HIS A 132 -22.89 -1.15 2.54
N ARG A 133 -23.28 -2.04 3.47
CA ARG A 133 -24.20 -3.17 3.22
C ARG A 133 -23.69 -4.14 2.14
N ILE A 134 -22.38 -4.32 2.06
CA ILE A 134 -21.75 -5.30 1.17
C ILE A 134 -21.74 -6.66 1.86
N GLY A 135 -22.16 -7.71 1.14
CA GLY A 135 -22.19 -9.08 1.66
C GLY A 135 -20.81 -9.54 2.13
N MET A 136 -20.74 -10.03 3.37
CA MET A 136 -19.50 -10.44 4.03
C MET A 136 -19.79 -11.52 5.09
N PRO A 137 -18.83 -12.41 5.40
CA PRO A 137 -19.01 -13.38 6.47
C PRO A 137 -19.11 -12.69 7.84
N ARG A 138 -19.90 -13.27 8.75
CA ARG A 138 -19.90 -12.84 10.15
C ARG A 138 -18.48 -12.97 10.69
N THR A 139 -17.98 -11.88 11.26
CA THR A 139 -16.58 -11.74 11.66
C THR A 139 -16.56 -11.11 13.04
N ALA A 140 -15.82 -11.73 13.97
CA ALA A 140 -15.54 -11.19 15.27
C ALA A 140 -14.05 -10.83 15.37
N PHE A 141 -13.76 -9.79 16.14
CA PHE A 141 -12.41 -9.39 16.49
C PHE A 141 -12.23 -9.54 17.99
N VAL A 142 -11.13 -10.15 18.40
CA VAL A 142 -10.83 -10.45 19.81
C VAL A 142 -9.38 -10.10 20.11
N THR A 143 -9.18 -9.45 21.26
CA THR A 143 -7.85 -9.20 21.86
C THR A 143 -7.72 -9.88 23.22
N ASP A 144 -8.85 -10.07 23.92
CA ASP A 144 -8.91 -10.80 25.18
C ASP A 144 -9.13 -12.30 24.91
N ARG A 145 -8.31 -13.13 25.55
CA ARG A 145 -8.41 -14.60 25.49
C ARG A 145 -9.76 -15.09 26.01
N LEU A 146 -10.32 -14.43 27.03
CA LEU A 146 -11.62 -14.79 27.59
C LEU A 146 -12.78 -14.56 26.62
N ALA A 147 -12.59 -13.69 25.62
CA ALA A 147 -13.60 -13.36 24.62
C ALA A 147 -13.60 -14.31 23.40
N VAL A 148 -12.63 -15.22 23.28
CA VAL A 148 -12.46 -16.08 22.09
C VAL A 148 -13.66 -17.02 21.90
N LYS A 149 -14.02 -17.78 22.93
CA LYS A 149 -15.15 -18.71 22.86
C LYS A 149 -16.49 -17.99 22.57
N PRO A 150 -16.86 -16.92 23.31
CA PRO A 150 -18.03 -16.13 22.96
C PRO A 150 -18.00 -15.60 21.52
N ALA A 151 -16.83 -15.19 21.01
CA ALA A 151 -16.69 -14.72 19.65
C ALA A 151 -16.92 -15.81 18.59
N ILE A 152 -16.48 -17.04 18.84
CA ILE A 152 -16.76 -18.20 17.99
C ILE A 152 -18.27 -18.44 17.93
N ASP A 153 -18.95 -18.39 19.07
CA ASP A 153 -20.41 -18.57 19.13
C ASP A 153 -21.14 -17.43 18.38
N HIS A 154 -20.70 -16.18 18.53
CA HIS A 154 -21.28 -15.03 17.82
C HIS A 154 -21.17 -15.13 16.29
N VAL A 155 -20.10 -15.75 15.76
CA VAL A 155 -19.95 -15.94 14.30
C VAL A 155 -20.69 -17.17 13.77
N GLY A 156 -21.29 -17.99 14.65
CA GLY A 156 -22.13 -19.14 14.29
C GLY A 156 -21.54 -20.50 14.63
N GLY A 157 -20.46 -20.56 15.40
CA GLY A 157 -19.77 -21.80 15.77
C GLY A 157 -18.75 -22.26 14.74
N ALA A 158 -18.06 -23.36 15.05
CA ALA A 158 -17.07 -23.97 14.17
C ALA A 158 -17.73 -24.71 12.98
N PRO A 159 -17.06 -24.81 11.81
CA PRO A 159 -15.67 -24.40 11.54
C PRO A 159 -15.51 -22.88 11.40
N VAL A 160 -14.37 -22.34 11.86
CA VAL A 160 -14.03 -20.91 11.77
C VAL A 160 -12.71 -20.69 11.06
N VAL A 161 -12.60 -19.55 10.36
CA VAL A 161 -11.34 -19.08 9.76
C VAL A 161 -10.73 -18.00 10.64
N LEU A 162 -9.61 -18.31 11.27
CA LEU A 162 -8.82 -17.38 12.07
C LEU A 162 -7.89 -16.58 11.17
N LYS A 163 -7.92 -15.25 11.31
CA LYS A 163 -7.06 -14.33 10.55
C LYS A 163 -6.30 -13.42 11.50
N LEU A 164 -4.98 -13.49 11.48
CA LEU A 164 -4.13 -12.61 12.29
C LEU A 164 -4.07 -11.23 11.65
N LEU A 165 -4.20 -10.16 12.42
CA LEU A 165 -4.13 -8.79 11.89
C LEU A 165 -2.77 -8.52 11.25
N GLU A 166 -1.71 -8.90 11.96
CA GLU A 166 -0.34 -8.87 11.47
C GLU A 166 0.19 -10.30 11.33
N ALA A 167 0.68 -10.63 10.14
CA ALA A 167 1.18 -11.95 9.81
C ALA A 167 2.53 -11.81 9.12
N THR A 168 3.51 -12.61 9.53
CA THR A 168 4.80 -12.73 8.86
C THR A 168 4.91 -14.13 8.23
N GLN A 169 5.63 -14.22 7.10
CA GLN A 169 6.05 -15.51 6.51
C GLN A 169 4.94 -16.55 6.27
N GLY A 170 3.74 -16.12 5.87
CA GLY A 170 2.68 -17.02 5.39
C GLY A 170 1.76 -17.62 6.47
N ILE A 171 2.02 -17.37 7.76
CA ILE A 171 1.12 -17.76 8.86
C ILE A 171 0.20 -16.58 9.14
N GLY A 172 -0.98 -16.55 8.53
CA GLY A 172 -1.93 -15.45 8.73
C GLY A 172 -3.40 -15.81 8.54
N VAL A 173 -3.68 -17.01 8.04
CA VAL A 173 -5.04 -17.54 7.86
C VAL A 173 -5.00 -19.02 8.26
N ILE A 174 -5.83 -19.41 9.21
CA ILE A 174 -5.88 -20.77 9.74
C ILE A 174 -7.34 -21.23 9.76
N LEU A 175 -7.62 -22.44 9.28
CA LEU A 175 -8.91 -23.07 9.45
C LEU A 175 -8.91 -23.87 10.75
N ALA A 176 -9.93 -23.66 11.57
CA ALA A 176 -10.15 -24.43 12.78
C ALA A 176 -11.50 -25.16 12.68
N ASP A 177 -11.44 -26.48 12.52
CA ASP A 177 -12.62 -27.34 12.34
C ASP A 177 -13.47 -27.47 13.61
N HIS A 178 -12.88 -27.22 14.77
CA HIS A 178 -13.53 -27.32 16.07
C HIS A 178 -13.23 -26.09 16.95
N ALA A 179 -14.20 -25.70 17.79
CA ALA A 179 -14.07 -24.53 18.68
C ALA A 179 -12.86 -24.64 19.61
N LYS A 180 -12.61 -25.83 20.20
CA LYS A 180 -11.42 -26.09 21.03
C LYS A 180 -10.11 -25.89 20.27
N THR A 181 -10.08 -26.25 18.98
CA THR A 181 -8.90 -26.03 18.13
C THR A 181 -8.70 -24.54 17.91
N ALA A 182 -9.77 -23.79 17.65
CA ALA A 182 -9.70 -22.34 17.49
C ALA A 182 -9.21 -21.65 18.77
N GLU A 183 -9.74 -22.03 19.93
CA GLU A 183 -9.30 -21.54 21.24
C GLU A 183 -7.81 -21.80 21.46
N ALA A 184 -7.35 -23.05 21.28
CA ALA A 184 -5.96 -23.41 21.45
C ALA A 184 -5.00 -22.66 20.51
N ILE A 185 -5.42 -22.41 19.26
CA ILE A 185 -4.64 -21.63 18.30
C ILE A 185 -4.51 -20.18 18.78
N VAL A 186 -5.59 -19.55 19.22
CA VAL A 186 -5.54 -18.15 19.69
C VAL A 186 -4.74 -18.01 20.98
N GLU A 187 -4.75 -19.01 21.88
CA GLU A 187 -3.92 -19.00 23.09
C GLU A 187 -2.41 -19.14 22.83
N ALA A 188 -2.05 -19.85 21.76
CA ALA A 188 -0.67 -20.12 21.38
C ALA A 188 0.00 -18.98 20.58
N LEU A 189 -0.79 -18.02 20.09
CA LEU A 189 -0.34 -16.85 19.34
C LEU A 189 -0.21 -15.61 20.24
#